data_AF-A0AA38L6J0-F1
#
_entry.id   AF-A0AA38L6J0-F1
#
_cell.length_a   1.000
_cell.length_b   1.000
_cell.length_c   1.000
_cell.angle_alpha   90.00
_cell.angle_beta   90.00
_cell.angle_gamma   90.00
#
_symmetry.space_group_name_H-M   'P 1'
#
loop_
_entity.id
_entity.type
_entity.pdbx_description
1 polymer ?
#
loop_
_entity_poly.entity_id
_entity_poly.type
_entity_poly.pdbx_seq_one_letter_code
_entity_poly.pdbx_strand_id
1 'polypeptide(L)'
;ARMNLMALLDTIIERPRKGDEIKDDFIQSMISRDGLSQEERLKDLEIKDNCLALLLAGHATTGATLTWVMKYLEENPDVKEILMEEYNKIQEKNTGLTWEDISHMPYTSKVIFETLRMENPTPWISRGVLPNTSFGGFNIKKGWNVTIDGCGLHYDPDHFEAPTKFKPSRFD
;
A
#
# COMPACT_ATOMS: atom_id res chain seq x y z
N ALA A 1 -1.36 12.69 21.03
CA ALA A 1 -1.41 12.27 19.61
C ALA A 1 -2.74 11.59 19.24
N ARG A 2 -3.04 10.37 19.73
CA ARG A 2 -4.29 9.64 19.39
C ARG A 2 -5.58 10.43 19.70
N MET A 3 -5.69 11.04 20.89
CA MET A 3 -6.86 11.83 21.27
C MET A 3 -7.12 13.02 20.34
N ASN A 4 -6.06 13.74 19.96
CA ASN A 4 -6.17 14.89 19.05
C ASN A 4 -6.63 14.46 17.65
N LEU A 5 -6.13 13.30 17.17
CA LEU A 5 -6.53 12.74 15.88
C LEU A 5 -8.00 12.29 15.92
N MET A 6 -8.45 11.66 17.01
CA MET A 6 -9.86 11.29 17.18
C MET A 6 -10.78 12.51 17.19
N ALA A 7 -10.40 13.58 17.92
CA ALA A 7 -11.18 14.82 17.96
C ALA A 7 -11.24 15.52 16.59
N LEU A 8 -10.15 15.46 15.81
CA LEU A 8 -10.14 15.94 14.43
C LEU A 8 -11.09 15.13 13.54
N LEU A 9 -11.08 13.81 13.66
CA LEU A 9 -11.99 12.94 12.91
C LEU A 9 -13.46 13.17 13.28
N ASP A 10 -13.77 13.44 14.55
CA ASP A 10 -15.12 13.83 14.98
C ASP A 10 -15.60 15.08 14.20
N THR A 11 -14.73 16.10 14.12
CA THR A 11 -15.03 17.33 13.39
C THR A 11 -15.23 17.08 11.89
N ILE A 12 -14.49 16.14 11.29
CA ILE A 12 -14.58 15.82 9.86
C ILE A 12 -15.85 15.01 9.56
N ILE A 13 -16.21 14.04 10.41
CA ILE A 13 -17.41 13.19 10.25
C ILE A 13 -18.71 13.99 10.45
N GLU A 14 -18.69 15.02 11.29
CA GLU A 14 -19.87 15.86 11.52
C GLU A 14 -20.27 16.71 10.30
N ARG A 15 -19.32 17.14 9.47
CA ARG A 15 -19.59 18.07 8.35
C ARG A 15 -20.51 17.45 7.28
N PRO A 16 -20.25 16.22 6.77
CA PRO A 16 -21.17 15.61 5.81
C PRO A 16 -22.55 15.30 6.39
N ARG A 17 -22.63 15.01 7.69
CA ARG A 17 -23.91 14.72 8.37
C ARG A 17 -24.80 15.95 8.54
N LYS A 18 -24.20 17.13 8.67
CA LYS A 18 -24.93 18.41 8.71
C LYS A 18 -25.40 18.87 7.33
N GLY A 19 -24.98 18.18 6.26
CA GLY A 19 -25.26 18.56 4.88
C GLY A 19 -24.40 19.72 4.39
N ASP A 20 -23.34 20.08 5.12
CA ASP A 20 -22.48 21.23 4.82
C ASP A 20 -21.55 20.95 3.63
N GLU A 21 -21.13 19.70 3.42
CA GLU A 21 -20.21 19.31 2.34
C GLU A 21 -20.29 17.79 2.11
N ILE A 22 -20.78 17.35 0.95
CA ILE A 22 -20.69 15.93 0.53
C ILE A 22 -19.47 15.83 -0.40
N LYS A 23 -18.41 15.17 0.07
CA LYS A 23 -17.22 14.87 -0.72
C LYS A 23 -17.24 13.41 -1.14
N ASP A 24 -16.75 13.11 -2.33
CA ASP A 24 -16.49 11.74 -2.74
C ASP A 24 -15.16 11.26 -2.12
N ASP A 25 -15.21 10.85 -0.86
CA ASP A 25 -14.04 10.42 -0.10
C ASP A 25 -14.29 9.14 0.72
N PHE A 26 -13.22 8.63 1.36
CA PHE A 26 -13.27 7.41 2.14
C PHE A 26 -14.24 7.50 3.34
N ILE A 27 -14.39 8.68 3.95
CA ILE A 27 -15.30 8.88 5.08
C ILE A 27 -16.74 8.89 4.58
N GLN A 28 -17.02 9.61 3.50
CA GLN A 28 -18.34 9.63 2.89
C GLN A 28 -18.77 8.26 2.42
N SER A 29 -17.90 7.46 1.79
CA SER A 29 -18.25 6.11 1.35
C SER A 29 -18.59 5.15 2.51
N MET A 30 -18.04 5.37 3.71
CA MET A 30 -18.44 4.65 4.92
C MET A 30 -19.77 5.14 5.51
N ILE A 31 -20.10 6.44 5.35
CA ILE A 31 -21.34 7.05 5.83
C ILE A 31 -22.52 6.72 4.90
N SER A 32 -22.34 6.91 3.59
CA SER A 32 -23.32 6.72 2.52
C SER A 32 -23.51 5.26 2.11
N ARG A 33 -23.39 4.30 3.03
CA ARG A 33 -23.66 2.88 2.73
C ARG A 33 -25.16 2.67 2.46
N ASP A 34 -25.56 3.03 1.25
CA ASP A 34 -26.93 2.96 0.76
C ASP A 34 -27.37 1.51 0.64
N GLY A 35 -28.58 1.21 1.10
CA GLY A 35 -29.16 -0.14 1.07
C GLY A 35 -28.93 -1.01 2.31
N LEU A 36 -28.15 -0.55 3.30
CA LEU A 36 -28.00 -1.23 4.59
C LEU A 36 -29.05 -0.76 5.62
N SER A 37 -29.51 -1.67 6.47
CA SER A 37 -30.33 -1.32 7.63
C SER A 37 -29.55 -0.46 8.63
N GLN A 38 -30.24 0.26 9.51
CA GLN A 38 -29.57 1.10 10.52
C GLN A 38 -28.63 0.30 11.44
N GLU A 39 -28.90 -0.98 11.65
CA GLU A 39 -28.08 -1.89 12.47
C GLU A 39 -26.78 -2.30 11.77
N GLU A 40 -26.76 -2.28 10.44
CA GLU A 40 -25.62 -2.64 9.59
C GLU A 40 -24.74 -1.42 9.25
N ARG A 41 -25.18 -0.21 9.60
CA ARG A 41 -24.41 1.02 9.42
C ARG A 41 -23.29 1.10 10.45
N LEU A 42 -22.13 1.61 10.00
CA LEU A 42 -20.97 1.80 10.87
C LEU A 42 -21.24 2.91 11.89
N LYS A 43 -20.92 2.62 13.15
CA LYS A 43 -20.91 3.60 14.24
C LYS A 43 -19.72 4.54 14.07
N ASP A 44 -19.82 5.75 14.62
CA ASP A 44 -18.77 6.77 14.52
C ASP A 44 -17.41 6.28 15.00
N LEU A 45 -17.40 5.47 16.07
CA LEU A 45 -16.18 4.85 16.56
C LEU A 45 -15.56 3.90 15.53
N GLU A 46 -16.38 3.10 14.84
CA GLU A 46 -15.91 2.16 13.83
C GLU A 46 -15.39 2.91 12.59
N ILE A 47 -16.06 3.99 12.17
CA ILE A 47 -15.58 4.87 11.09
C ILE A 47 -14.21 5.47 11.47
N LYS A 48 -14.08 6.00 12.68
CA LYS A 48 -12.83 6.57 13.19
C LYS A 48 -11.69 5.55 13.28
N ASP A 49 -11.98 4.36 13.79
CA ASP A 49 -10.99 3.29 13.89
C ASP A 49 -10.53 2.82 12.50
N ASN A 50 -11.43 2.74 11.51
CA ASN A 50 -11.06 2.47 10.12
C ASN A 50 -10.19 3.58 9.50
N CYS A 51 -10.52 4.85 9.73
CA CYS A 51 -9.68 5.97 9.29
C CYS A 51 -8.28 5.91 9.91
N LEU A 52 -8.20 5.61 11.21
CA LEU A 52 -6.92 5.47 11.90
C LEU A 52 -6.12 4.29 11.35
N ALA A 53 -6.76 3.15 11.12
CA ALA A 53 -6.13 1.97 10.55
C ALA A 53 -5.54 2.28 9.16
N LEU A 54 -6.31 2.95 8.30
CA LEU A 54 -5.85 3.35 6.97
C LEU A 54 -4.64 4.30 7.02
N LEU A 55 -4.70 5.33 7.88
CA LEU A 55 -3.60 6.27 8.04
C LEU A 55 -2.32 5.59 8.54
N LEU A 56 -2.43 4.71 9.53
CA LEU A 56 -1.28 3.98 10.06
C LEU A 56 -0.70 3.01 9.02
N ALA A 57 -1.56 2.27 8.33
CA ALA A 57 -1.16 1.30 7.33
C ALA A 57 -0.51 1.96 6.11
N GLY A 58 -1.04 3.09 5.65
CA GLY A 58 -0.59 3.77 4.43
C GLY A 58 0.55 4.77 4.62
N HIS A 59 0.64 5.44 5.77
CA HIS A 59 1.61 6.53 5.95
C HIS A 59 3.06 6.03 6.04
N ALA A 60 3.35 5.14 7.00
CA ALA A 60 4.72 4.70 7.24
C ALA A 60 5.26 3.83 6.09
N THR A 61 4.44 2.95 5.54
CA THR A 61 4.81 2.03 4.45
C THR A 61 5.08 2.77 3.14
N THR A 62 4.18 3.67 2.73
CA THR A 62 4.35 4.47 1.51
C THR A 62 5.53 5.42 1.64
N GLY A 63 5.68 6.09 2.80
CA GLY A 63 6.82 6.98 3.04
C GLY A 63 8.17 6.26 2.99
N ALA A 64 8.26 5.07 3.58
CA ALA A 64 9.45 4.22 3.49
C ALA A 64 9.73 3.79 2.04
N THR A 65 8.70 3.33 1.32
CA THR A 65 8.84 2.91 -0.09
C THR A 65 9.36 4.04 -0.96
N LEU A 66 8.78 5.25 -0.86
CA LEU A 66 9.22 6.41 -1.61
C LEU A 66 10.68 6.78 -1.30
N THR A 67 11.09 6.67 -0.04
CA THR A 67 12.49 6.93 0.36
C THR A 67 13.44 5.96 -0.36
N TRP A 68 13.08 4.68 -0.43
CA TRP A 68 13.87 3.66 -1.13
C TRP A 68 13.85 3.83 -2.64
N VAL A 69 12.71 4.21 -3.24
CA VAL A 69 12.65 4.55 -4.67
C VAL A 69 13.67 5.64 -4.99
N MET A 70 13.69 6.73 -4.24
CA MET A 70 14.63 7.84 -4.48
C MET A 70 16.09 7.40 -4.35
N LYS A 71 16.40 6.55 -3.35
CA LYS A 71 17.74 5.99 -3.19
C LYS A 71 18.14 5.12 -4.39
N TYR A 72 17.28 4.19 -4.81
CA TYR A 72 17.60 3.28 -5.92
C TYR A 72 17.72 4.00 -7.25
N LEU A 73 16.91 5.03 -7.50
CA LEU A 73 17.05 5.85 -8.70
C LEU A 73 18.39 6.61 -8.73
N GLU A 74 18.89 7.05 -7.58
CA GLU A 74 20.18 7.74 -7.51
C GLU A 74 21.36 6.78 -7.69
N GLU A 75 21.25 5.55 -7.22
CA GLU A 75 22.27 4.50 -7.39
C GLU A 75 22.26 3.83 -8.77
N ASN A 76 21.17 3.98 -9.55
CA ASN A 76 20.99 3.38 -10.86
C ASN A 76 20.59 4.45 -11.90
N PRO A 77 21.56 5.26 -12.40
CA PRO A 77 21.28 6.36 -13.32
C PRO A 77 20.61 5.94 -14.64
N ASP A 78 20.90 4.73 -15.11
CA ASP A 78 20.29 4.12 -16.29
C ASP A 78 18.78 3.90 -16.11
N VAL A 79 18.36 3.39 -14.95
CA VAL A 79 16.95 3.25 -14.59
C VAL A 79 16.27 4.61 -14.50
N LYS A 80 16.95 5.59 -13.87
CA LYS A 80 16.46 6.96 -13.74
C LYS A 80 16.25 7.61 -15.10
N GLU A 81 17.16 7.42 -16.05
CA GLU A 81 17.04 7.94 -17.42
C GLU A 81 15.79 7.38 -18.11
N ILE A 82 15.56 6.07 -18.07
CA ILE A 82 14.38 5.44 -18.67
C ILE A 82 13.07 5.96 -18.03
N LEU A 83 13.04 6.10 -16.70
CA LEU A 83 11.87 6.66 -16.01
C LEU A 83 11.61 8.12 -16.40
N MET A 84 12.68 8.92 -16.54
CA MET A 84 12.56 10.31 -17.01
C MET A 84 12.07 10.39 -18.46
N GLU A 85 12.51 9.49 -19.34
CA GLU A 85 11.98 9.39 -20.70
C GLU A 85 10.49 9.07 -20.74
N GLU A 86 10.03 8.12 -19.91
CA GLU A 86 8.61 7.81 -19.73
C GLU A 86 7.83 9.04 -19.26
N TYR A 87 8.34 9.72 -18.23
CA TYR A 87 7.71 10.93 -17.69
C TYR A 87 7.64 12.07 -18.72
N ASN A 88 8.72 12.31 -19.46
CA ASN A 88 8.77 13.38 -20.47
C ASN A 88 7.72 13.19 -21.57
N LYS A 89 7.48 11.95 -22.02
CA LYS A 89 6.44 11.62 -23.01
C LYS A 89 5.03 11.99 -22.53
N ILE A 90 4.79 11.94 -21.23
CA ILE A 90 3.51 12.31 -20.62
C ILE A 90 3.43 13.82 -20.42
N GLN A 91 4.53 14.45 -19.99
CA GLN A 91 4.58 15.87 -19.68
C GLN A 91 4.37 16.78 -20.90
N GLU A 92 4.61 16.30 -22.13
CA GLU A 92 4.36 17.06 -23.37
C GLU A 92 2.96 17.71 -23.45
N LYS A 93 1.97 17.19 -22.69
CA LYS A 93 0.62 17.75 -22.57
C LYS A 93 0.53 19.07 -21.80
N ASN A 94 1.54 19.42 -20.98
CA ASN A 94 1.65 20.67 -20.19
C ASN A 94 0.46 21.00 -19.26
N THR A 95 -0.34 20.00 -18.89
CA THR A 95 -1.57 20.12 -18.07
C THR A 95 -1.43 19.60 -16.64
N GLY A 96 -0.22 19.15 -16.24
CA GLY A 96 -0.02 18.35 -15.02
C GLY A 96 -0.43 16.89 -15.22
N LEU A 97 -0.15 16.04 -14.23
CA LEU A 97 -0.49 14.61 -14.28
C LEU A 97 -1.98 14.39 -13.98
N THR A 98 -2.62 13.56 -14.79
CA THR A 98 -3.99 13.08 -14.61
C THR A 98 -4.00 11.62 -14.16
N TRP A 99 -5.16 11.14 -13.68
CA TRP A 99 -5.34 9.72 -13.36
C TRP A 99 -5.13 8.80 -14.56
N GLU A 100 -5.49 9.25 -15.77
CA GLU A 100 -5.30 8.50 -17.00
C GLU A 100 -3.80 8.35 -17.34
N ASP A 101 -2.99 9.36 -17.04
CA ASP A 101 -1.55 9.32 -17.30
C ASP A 101 -0.83 8.24 -16.49
N ILE A 102 -1.34 7.86 -15.30
CA ILE A 102 -0.78 6.77 -14.49
C ILE A 102 -0.79 5.44 -15.26
N SER A 103 -1.84 5.19 -16.07
CA SER A 103 -1.90 3.99 -16.90
C SER A 103 -0.85 3.95 -18.01
N HIS A 104 -0.26 5.10 -18.32
CA HIS A 104 0.82 5.28 -19.29
C HIS A 104 2.21 5.32 -18.63
N MET A 105 2.32 4.95 -17.35
CA MET A 105 3.58 4.86 -16.60
C MET A 105 3.96 3.41 -16.22
N PRO A 106 4.02 2.46 -17.18
CA PRO A 106 4.33 1.07 -16.87
C PRO A 106 5.74 0.91 -16.26
N TYR A 107 6.74 1.66 -16.71
CA TYR A 107 8.10 1.55 -16.19
C TYR A 107 8.21 2.08 -14.76
N THR A 108 7.53 3.18 -14.45
CA THR A 108 7.40 3.68 -13.07
C THR A 108 6.82 2.59 -12.15
N SER A 109 5.80 1.85 -12.61
CA SER A 109 5.25 0.72 -11.84
C SER A 109 6.27 -0.39 -11.60
N LYS A 110 7.09 -0.73 -12.61
CA LYS A 110 8.17 -1.71 -12.49
C LYS A 110 9.24 -1.28 -11.48
N VAL A 111 9.60 0.00 -11.45
CA VAL A 111 10.52 0.58 -10.46
C VAL A 111 9.95 0.45 -9.04
N ILE A 112 8.66 0.72 -8.85
CA ILE A 112 7.99 0.56 -7.55
C ILE A 112 7.98 -0.92 -7.15
N PHE A 113 7.65 -1.84 -8.06
CA PHE A 113 7.63 -3.27 -7.75
C PHE A 113 9.01 -3.83 -7.41
N GLU A 114 10.06 -3.44 -8.13
CA GLU A 114 11.42 -3.85 -7.80
C GLU A 114 11.90 -3.24 -6.48
N THR A 115 11.48 -2.01 -6.18
CA THR A 115 11.72 -1.40 -4.86
C THR A 115 11.04 -2.20 -3.76
N LEU A 116 9.78 -2.57 -3.91
CA LEU A 116 9.05 -3.38 -2.92
C LEU A 116 9.59 -4.81 -2.80
N ARG A 117 10.16 -5.36 -3.88
CA ARG A 117 10.86 -6.64 -3.83
C ARG A 117 12.09 -6.55 -2.95
N MET A 118 12.97 -5.58 -3.22
CA MET A 118 14.24 -5.44 -2.52
C MET A 118 14.10 -4.88 -1.10
N GLU A 119 13.18 -3.93 -0.91
CA GLU A 119 12.91 -3.22 0.33
C GLU A 119 11.43 -3.28 0.63
N ASN A 120 11.04 -4.33 1.34
CA ASN A 120 9.67 -4.60 1.73
C ASN A 120 9.38 -3.95 3.10
N PRO A 121 8.52 -2.91 3.19
CA PRO A 121 8.16 -2.29 4.48
C PRO A 121 7.45 -3.25 5.45
N THR A 122 6.95 -4.38 4.95
CA THR A 122 6.27 -5.44 5.68
C THR A 122 6.97 -6.79 5.42
N PRO A 123 8.19 -7.00 5.95
CA PRO A 123 9.06 -8.11 5.58
C PRO A 123 8.52 -9.49 5.98
N TRP A 124 7.67 -9.54 7.00
CA TRP A 124 7.14 -10.78 7.57
C TRP A 124 5.64 -10.73 7.74
N ILE A 125 4.98 -11.85 7.45
CA ILE A 125 3.54 -12.02 7.66
C ILE A 125 3.32 -13.22 8.55
N SER A 126 2.80 -13.01 9.76
CA SER A 126 2.55 -14.07 10.74
C SER A 126 1.08 -14.45 10.83
N ARG A 127 0.80 -15.73 11.06
CA ARG A 127 -0.53 -16.29 11.32
C ARG A 127 -0.47 -17.29 12.48
N GLY A 128 -1.44 -17.19 13.38
CA GLY A 128 -1.65 -18.18 14.44
C GLY A 128 -2.45 -19.37 13.94
N VAL A 129 -2.03 -20.58 14.28
CA VAL A 129 -2.64 -21.83 13.82
C VAL A 129 -3.81 -22.20 14.74
N LEU A 130 -5.03 -22.19 14.19
CA LEU A 130 -6.27 -22.41 14.95
C LEU A 130 -6.60 -23.92 15.11
N PRO A 131 -6.75 -24.71 14.03
CA PRO A 131 -6.72 -26.16 14.11
C PRO A 131 -5.35 -26.71 13.72
N ASN A 132 -5.02 -27.93 14.18
CA ASN A 132 -3.90 -28.68 13.60
C ASN A 132 -4.09 -28.76 12.08
N THR A 133 -3.04 -28.48 11.32
CA THR A 133 -3.07 -28.47 9.86
C THR A 133 -1.80 -29.10 9.29
N SER A 134 -1.79 -29.38 8.00
CA SER A 134 -0.58 -29.82 7.28
C SER A 134 -0.31 -28.92 6.08
N PHE A 135 0.97 -28.62 5.84
CA PHE A 135 1.41 -27.83 4.70
C PHE A 135 2.81 -28.26 4.28
N GLY A 136 3.04 -28.43 2.98
CA GLY A 136 4.36 -28.82 2.44
C GLY A 136 4.91 -30.13 3.01
N GLY A 137 4.05 -31.07 3.42
CA GLY A 137 4.45 -32.32 4.08
C GLY A 137 4.71 -32.21 5.58
N PHE A 138 4.62 -31.02 6.17
CA PHE A 138 4.80 -30.79 7.60
C PHE A 138 3.47 -30.75 8.34
N ASN A 139 3.44 -31.33 9.55
CA ASN A 139 2.32 -31.22 10.48
C ASN A 139 2.52 -30.00 11.39
N ILE A 140 1.61 -29.03 11.30
CA ILE A 140 1.64 -27.77 12.03
C ILE A 140 0.58 -27.82 13.14
N LYS A 141 1.02 -27.67 14.39
CA LYS A 141 0.14 -27.83 15.55
C LYS A 141 -0.61 -26.54 15.87
N LYS A 142 -1.81 -26.70 16.41
CA LYS A 142 -2.59 -25.63 17.03
C LYS A 142 -1.72 -24.85 18.03
N GLY A 143 -1.84 -23.53 18.00
CA GLY A 143 -1.10 -22.61 18.86
C GLY A 143 0.29 -22.26 18.35
N TRP A 144 0.78 -22.87 17.27
CA TRP A 144 1.99 -22.40 16.61
C TRP A 144 1.72 -21.09 15.87
N ASN A 145 2.76 -20.26 15.78
CA ASN A 145 2.80 -19.11 14.87
C ASN A 145 3.61 -19.50 13.65
N VAL A 146 3.01 -19.35 12.47
CA VAL A 146 3.67 -19.54 11.18
C VAL A 146 3.96 -18.15 10.63
N THR A 147 5.21 -17.90 10.26
CA THR A 147 5.65 -16.63 9.67
C THR A 147 6.17 -16.89 8.27
N ILE A 148 5.65 -16.15 7.30
CA ILE A 148 6.18 -16.10 5.94
C ILE A 148 7.28 -15.05 5.92
N ASP A 149 8.48 -15.47 5.52
CA ASP A 149 9.61 -14.57 5.31
C ASP A 149 9.60 -14.00 3.88
N GLY A 150 8.94 -12.86 3.71
CA GLY A 150 8.86 -12.19 2.43
C GLY A 150 10.21 -11.70 1.94
N CYS A 151 11.08 -11.23 2.84
CA CYS A 151 12.44 -10.83 2.49
C CYS A 151 13.25 -12.01 1.97
N GLY A 152 13.26 -13.14 2.69
CA GLY A 152 13.97 -14.34 2.24
C GLY A 152 13.52 -14.79 0.86
N LEU A 153 12.20 -14.85 0.63
CA LEU A 153 11.62 -15.23 -0.67
C LEU A 153 12.02 -14.27 -1.80
N HIS A 154 12.01 -12.96 -1.53
CA HIS A 154 12.35 -11.95 -2.53
C HIS A 154 13.85 -11.96 -2.91
N TYR A 155 14.72 -12.48 -2.05
CA TYR A 155 16.16 -12.59 -2.30
C TYR A 155 16.61 -14.01 -2.71
N ASP A 156 15.66 -14.93 -2.90
CA ASP A 156 15.95 -16.30 -3.30
C ASP A 156 16.42 -16.37 -4.77
N PRO A 157 17.66 -16.82 -5.06
CA PRO A 157 18.18 -16.93 -6.42
C PRO A 157 17.46 -17.96 -7.28
N ASP A 158 16.75 -18.92 -6.68
CA ASP A 158 15.95 -19.91 -7.42
C ASP A 158 14.69 -19.26 -8.03
N HIS A 159 14.24 -18.14 -7.46
CA HIS A 159 13.06 -17.39 -7.89
C HIS A 159 13.43 -16.07 -8.59
N PHE A 160 14.56 -15.44 -8.22
CA PHE A 160 14.99 -14.14 -8.75
C PHE A 160 16.48 -14.16 -9.16
N GLU A 161 16.74 -14.15 -10.47
CA GLU A 161 18.12 -14.09 -11.01
C GLU A 161 18.89 -12.86 -10.50
N ALA A 162 20.09 -13.01 -9.95
CA ALA A 162 20.86 -11.88 -9.38
C ALA A 162 20.00 -11.04 -8.39
N PRO A 163 19.50 -11.64 -7.31
CA PRO A 163 18.43 -11.08 -6.46
C PRO A 163 18.82 -9.79 -5.74
N THR A 164 20.12 -9.52 -5.60
CA THR A 164 20.68 -8.32 -4.97
C THR A 164 20.83 -7.13 -5.92
N LYS A 165 20.56 -7.31 -7.23
CA LYS A 165 20.61 -6.23 -8.21
C LYS A 165 19.22 -5.62 -8.41
N PHE A 166 19.17 -4.29 -8.39
CA PHE A 166 17.98 -3.52 -8.73
C PHE A 166 17.73 -3.58 -10.23
N LYS A 167 16.75 -4.39 -10.65
CA LYS A 167 16.45 -4.65 -12.06
C LYS A 167 14.93 -4.55 -12.30
N PRO A 168 14.39 -3.34 -12.57
CA PRO A 168 12.97 -3.15 -12.86
C PRO A 168 12.44 -4.01 -14.01
N SER A 169 13.29 -4.36 -14.98
CA SER A 169 12.93 -5.22 -16.12
C SER A 169 12.53 -6.67 -15.73
N ARG A 170 12.55 -7.04 -14.45
CA ARG A 170 11.97 -8.31 -13.97
C ARG A 170 10.46 -8.37 -14.12
N PHE A 171 9.81 -7.21 -14.13
CA PHE A 171 8.35 -7.07 -14.19
C PHE A 171 7.89 -6.69 -15.60
N ASP A 172 8.61 -7.15 -16.63
CA ASP A 172 8.27 -6.95 -18.04
C ASP A 172 7.03 -7.73 -18.50
#